data_AF-A0A6I5RC06-F1
#
_entry.id   AF-A0A6I5RC06-F1
#
_cell.length_a   1.000
_cell.length_b   1.000
_cell.length_c   1.000
_cell.angle_alpha   90.00
_cell.angle_beta   90.00
_cell.angle_gamma   90.00
#
_symmetry.space_group_name_H-M   'P 1'
#
loop_
_entity.id
_entity.type
_entity.pdbx_description
1 polymer ?
#
loop_
_entity_poly.entity_id
_entity_poly.type
_entity_poly.pdbx_seq_one_letter_code
_entity_poly.pdbx_strand_id
1 'polypeptide(L)' 'MQYLMKYFTSAPVMATLALAILSFVMIELNYLFPGLQYGTYFH' A
#
# COMPACT_ATOMS: atom_id res chain seq x y z
N MET A 1 9.27 -9.46 -24.48
CA MET A 1 9.32 -8.98 -23.08
C MET A 1 9.25 -7.46 -22.93
N GLN A 2 9.87 -6.66 -23.80
CA GLN A 2 9.91 -5.19 -23.68
C GLN A 2 8.53 -4.50 -23.65
N TYR A 3 7.58 -4.90 -24.50
CA TYR A 3 6.23 -4.33 -24.50
C TYR A 3 5.40 -4.70 -23.27
N LEU A 4 5.66 -5.90 -22.72
CA LEU A 4 5.00 -6.41 -21.53
C LEU A 4 5.46 -5.62 -20.29
N MET A 5 6.76 -5.35 -20.18
CA MET A 5 7.28 -4.45 -19.14
C MET A 5 6.73 -3.03 -19.28
N LYS A 6 6.63 -2.51 -20.51
CA LYS A 6 6.05 -1.18 -20.76
C LYS A 6 4.59 -1.09 -20.31
N TYR A 7 3.82 -2.18 -20.48
CA TYR A 7 2.45 -2.27 -19.99
C TYR A 7 2.39 -2.25 -18.45
N PHE A 8 3.26 -3.01 -17.76
CA PHE A 8 3.30 -2.99 -16.29
C PHE A 8 3.68 -1.62 -15.72
N THR A 9 4.54 -0.86 -16.41
CA THR A 9 4.88 0.52 -16.03
C THR A 9 3.83 1.55 -16.42
N SER A 10 2.72 1.14 -17.05
CA SER A 10 1.66 2.09 -17.40
C SER A 10 0.99 2.65 -16.13
N ALA A 11 0.61 3.93 -16.19
CA ALA A 11 -0.02 4.63 -15.08
C ALA A 11 -1.16 3.87 -14.38
N PRO A 12 -2.15 3.28 -15.09
CA PRO A 12 -3.24 2.56 -14.41
C PRO A 12 -2.78 1.28 -13.69
N VAL A 13 -1.80 0.57 -14.25
CA VAL A 13 -1.28 -0.66 -13.62
C VAL A 13 -0.48 -0.32 -12.37
N MET A 14 0.39 0.69 -12.46
CA MET A 14 1.15 1.18 -11.31
C MET A 14 0.25 1.75 -10.21
N ALA A 15 -0.84 2.44 -10.56
CA ALA A 15 -1.82 2.92 -9.60
C ALA A 15 -2.52 1.78 -8.84
N THR A 16 -2.87 0.71 -9.55
CA THR A 16 -3.47 -0.50 -8.95
C THR A 16 -2.50 -1.18 -7.99
N LEU A 17 -1.23 -1.30 -8.40
CA LEU A 17 -0.17 -1.86 -7.56
C LEU A 17 0.06 -1.02 -6.29
N ALA A 18 0.10 0.31 -6.43
CA ALA A 18 0.26 1.22 -5.29
C ALA A 18 -0.89 1.09 -4.29
N LEU A 19 -2.13 0.98 -4.78
CA LEU A 19 -3.31 0.75 -3.95
C LEU A 19 -3.22 -0.57 -3.19
N ALA A 20 -2.85 -1.66 -3.87
CA ALA A 20 -2.67 -2.96 -3.22
C ALA A 20 -1.62 -2.92 -2.10
N ILE A 21 -0.48 -2.26 -2.33
CA ILE A 21 0.58 -2.08 -1.33
C ILE A 21 0.05 -1.25 -0.15
N LEU A 22 -0.62 -0.13 -0.43
CA LEU A 22 -1.21 0.74 0.61
C LEU A 22 -2.21 -0.04 1.47
N SER A 23 -3.09 -0.83 0.85
CA SER A 23 -4.05 -1.68 1.57
C SER A 23 -3.35 -2.67 2.48
N PHE A 24 -2.29 -3.33 2.02
CA PHE A 24 -1.49 -4.22 2.86
C PHE A 24 -0.91 -3.50 4.08
N VAL A 25 -0.29 -2.33 3.88
CA VAL A 25 0.26 -1.54 4.99
C VAL A 25 -0.82 -1.14 5.99
N MET A 26 -2.00 -0.74 5.53
CA MET A 26 -3.11 -0.37 6.41
C MET A 26 -3.63 -1.56 7.21
N ILE A 27 -3.67 -2.76 6.61
CA ILE A 27 -4.07 -3.99 7.30
C ILE A 27 -3.06 -4.35 8.39
N GLU A 28 -1.77 -4.38 8.05
CA GLU A 28 -0.70 -4.68 9.00
C GLU A 28 -0.68 -3.67 10.16
N LEU A 29 -0.85 -2.38 9.85
CA LEU A 29 -0.91 -1.32 10.86
C LEU A 29 -2.11 -1.49 11.78
N ASN A 30 -3.27 -1.89 11.25
CA ASN A 30 -4.46 -2.16 12.06
C ASN A 30 -4.30 -3.41 12.93
N TYR A 31 -3.62 -4.45 12.44
CA TYR A 31 -3.34 -5.67 13.20
C TYR A 31 -2.37 -5.41 14.36
N LEU A 32 -1.26 -4.71 14.09
CA LEU A 32 -0.25 -4.40 15.10
C LEU A 32 -0.72 -3.34 16.09
N PHE A 33 -1.57 -2.41 15.63
CA PHE A 33 -2.07 -1.32 16.44
C PHE A 33 -3.58 -1.12 16.21
N PRO A 34 -4.41 -1.98 16.81
CA PRO A 34 -5.85 -1.82 16.72
C PRO A 34 -6.27 -0.54 17.45
N GLY A 35 -6.96 0.36 16.73
CA GLY A 35 -7.41 1.63 17.31
C GLY A 35 -6.31 2.67 17.48
N LEU A 36 -5.27 2.59 16.64
CA LEU A 36 -4.16 3.53 16.53
C LEU A 36 -4.68 5.00 16.54
N GLN A 37 -4.74 5.68 17.70
CA GLN A 37 -5.19 7.09 17.85
C GLN A 37 -4.03 8.09 17.91
N TYR A 38 -4.18 9.26 17.26
CA TYR A 38 -3.18 10.32 17.29
C TYR A 38 -2.79 10.67 18.75
N GLY A 39 -1.51 10.47 19.10
CA GLY A 39 -0.97 10.74 20.45
C GLY A 39 -0.82 9.51 21.36
N THR A 40 -1.14 8.29 20.90
CA THR A 40 -1.09 7.06 21.74
C THR A 40 0.11 6.14 21.51
N TYR A 41 1.00 6.42 20.55
CA TYR A 41 2.08 5.48 20.17
C TYR A 41 3.39 5.69 20.90
N PHE A 42 3.57 6.86 21.53
CA PHE A 42 4.80 7.20 22.24
C PHE A 42 4.39 7.80 23.59
N HIS A 43 4.37 6.96 24.63
CA HIS A 43 4.30 7.38 26.02
C HIS A 43 5.57 6.90 26.73
#